data_AF-A0A3B9WRQ6-F1
#
_entry.id   AF-A0A3B9WRQ6-F1
#
_cell.length_a   1.000
_cell.length_b   1.000
_cell.length_c   1.000
_cell.angle_alpha   90.00
_cell.angle_beta   90.00
_cell.angle_gamma   90.00
#
_symmetry.space_group_name_H-M   'P 1'
#
loop_
_entity.id
_entity.type
_entity.pdbx_description
1 polymer ?
#
loop_
_entity_poly.entity_id
_entity_poly.type
_entity_poly.pdbx_seq_one_letter_code
_entity_poly.pdbx_strand_id
1 'polypeptide(L)'
;EDGKLKIYMNHNQGASFFPETDELKVMFGAQEMETEKLERLEDTDEPISYQCMVDVSGSMSQDRIDAAADMISSLGRLKREGDNLAIAIMADELTESPFMTDPEEIEALADTIQRTREDTNLYYALVEELKKLKTDGDVHRKRCLIIFSDGADDNVQGITREEAVKMTEESHIPIFTVALLKDGHGTADEESAKILGSFARLSNGGEHFAPALGNGSNETIPGAITERLQKSFILTESLKDIKVSGGEIVLKVTVHAEDGQSASAELKLPEGDVKIIQKEIETANPTEAPEPTEEPEPEPTEEPGQPDSLRILGMPAALFAVLVIFLLILIAAVIAIIRTREDRRAMEESEPVSDAGPVTAADDSSPTIGVMQEEPSFNSPTQGFTEPEKESKPSFKIKAELTRIGKQENESFKAVISDRFTIGRSASKTKLSFPEDTALSSVHCSLFIRDKKLFIKDENSTNGTFVNGVPISGQYELNQDDTILIGSYEYRISWK
;
A
#
# COMPACT_ATOMS: atom_id res chain seq x y z
N GLU A 1 11.15 -15.71 -19.89
CA GLU A 1 12.51 -16.08 -20.34
C GLU A 1 12.40 -17.44 -21.01
N ASP A 2 12.89 -17.53 -22.25
CA ASP A 2 12.87 -18.74 -23.08
C ASP A 2 11.48 -19.39 -23.23
N GLY A 3 10.43 -18.57 -23.30
CA GLY A 3 9.05 -19.07 -23.39
C GLY A 3 8.52 -19.69 -22.09
N LYS A 4 9.14 -19.36 -20.95
CA LYS A 4 8.73 -19.82 -19.62
C LYS A 4 8.38 -18.67 -18.70
N LEU A 5 7.45 -18.93 -17.79
CA LEU A 5 7.05 -18.06 -16.70
C LEU A 5 7.51 -18.66 -15.37
N LYS A 6 8.41 -17.96 -14.67
CA LYS A 6 8.80 -18.33 -13.30
C LYS A 6 7.89 -17.63 -12.29
N ILE A 7 7.34 -18.39 -11.35
CA ILE A 7 6.45 -17.89 -10.29
C ILE A 7 7.11 -18.22 -8.94
N TYR A 8 7.38 -17.19 -8.14
CA TYR A 8 7.98 -17.33 -6.82
C TYR A 8 6.87 -17.35 -5.77
N MET A 9 6.77 -18.46 -5.04
CA MET A 9 5.70 -18.71 -4.07
C MET A 9 6.25 -18.66 -2.65
N ASN A 10 5.72 -17.74 -1.84
CA ASN A 10 5.97 -17.68 -0.40
C ASN A 10 4.94 -18.53 0.34
N HIS A 11 5.32 -19.12 1.48
CA HIS A 11 4.38 -19.78 2.37
C HIS A 11 4.75 -19.59 3.84
N ASN A 12 3.73 -19.62 4.69
CA ASN A 12 3.87 -19.59 6.15
C ASN A 12 3.66 -20.95 6.81
N GLN A 13 3.70 -22.03 6.00
CA GLN A 13 3.66 -23.41 6.50
C GLN A 13 4.99 -23.82 7.14
N GLY A 14 4.95 -24.90 7.92
CA GLY A 14 6.12 -25.43 8.60
C GLY A 14 7.27 -25.81 7.66
N ALA A 15 8.47 -25.90 8.24
CA ALA A 15 9.74 -26.16 7.54
C ALA A 15 9.73 -27.31 6.51
N SER A 16 8.92 -28.35 6.76
CA SER A 16 8.85 -29.54 5.93
C SER A 16 7.86 -29.43 4.76
N PHE A 17 7.06 -28.37 4.72
CA PHE A 17 6.06 -28.19 3.68
C PHE A 17 6.71 -27.96 2.32
N PHE A 18 6.32 -28.77 1.35
CA PHE A 18 6.65 -28.61 -0.06
C PHE A 18 5.68 -29.47 -0.87
N PRO A 19 4.82 -28.87 -1.70
CA PRO A 19 3.80 -29.61 -2.42
C PRO A 19 4.42 -30.49 -3.51
N GLU A 20 3.69 -31.52 -3.93
CA GLU A 20 3.98 -32.25 -5.16
C GLU A 20 3.42 -31.49 -6.38
N THR A 21 3.88 -31.84 -7.59
CA THR A 21 3.50 -31.09 -8.81
C THR A 21 2.02 -31.28 -9.16
N ASP A 22 1.44 -32.44 -8.87
CA ASP A 22 0.03 -32.75 -9.07
C ASP A 22 -0.90 -32.15 -8.01
N GLU A 23 -0.36 -31.70 -6.87
CA GLU A 23 -1.07 -30.90 -5.87
C GLU A 23 -1.21 -29.42 -6.29
N LEU A 24 -0.54 -29.01 -7.35
CA LEU A 24 -0.49 -27.64 -7.83
C LEU A 24 -1.34 -27.46 -9.08
N LYS A 25 -2.11 -26.36 -9.10
CA LYS A 25 -2.86 -25.93 -10.27
C LYS A 25 -2.57 -24.46 -10.53
N VAL A 26 -1.99 -24.16 -11.69
CA VAL A 26 -1.68 -22.79 -12.12
C VAL A 26 -2.59 -22.37 -13.26
N MET A 27 -3.24 -21.21 -13.12
CA MET A 27 -4.15 -20.65 -14.11
C MET A 27 -3.64 -19.29 -14.58
N PHE A 28 -3.55 -19.11 -15.91
CA PHE A 28 -3.32 -17.83 -16.57
C PHE A 28 -4.65 -17.35 -17.20
N GLY A 29 -5.35 -16.47 -16.48
CA GLY A 29 -6.73 -16.14 -16.79
C GLY A 29 -7.62 -17.38 -16.66
N ALA A 30 -8.24 -17.80 -17.76
CA ALA A 30 -9.07 -19.01 -17.82
C ALA A 30 -8.30 -20.27 -18.31
N GLN A 31 -7.01 -20.14 -18.62
CA GLN A 31 -6.19 -21.22 -19.18
C GLN A 31 -5.37 -21.87 -18.08
N GLU A 32 -5.40 -23.20 -18.00
CA GLU A 32 -4.52 -23.96 -17.12
C GLU A 32 -3.12 -24.06 -17.73
N MET A 33 -2.10 -23.84 -16.92
CA MET A 33 -0.69 -23.92 -17.33
C MET A 33 -0.12 -25.29 -17.01
N GLU A 34 0.94 -25.67 -17.72
CA GLU A 34 1.72 -26.88 -17.45
C GLU A 34 2.96 -26.53 -16.62
N THR A 35 2.97 -27.02 -15.38
CA THR A 35 4.12 -26.91 -14.48
C THR A 35 5.25 -27.82 -14.97
N GLU A 36 6.28 -27.24 -15.59
CA GLU A 36 7.45 -28.00 -16.08
C GLU A 36 8.43 -28.35 -14.95
N LYS A 37 8.52 -27.48 -13.94
CA LYS A 37 9.49 -27.61 -12.87
C LYS A 37 8.99 -26.97 -11.59
N LEU A 38 9.21 -27.67 -10.47
CA LEU A 38 8.99 -27.17 -9.11
C LEU A 38 10.31 -27.34 -8.33
N GLU A 39 10.82 -26.24 -7.78
CA GLU A 39 12.08 -26.21 -7.04
C GLU A 39 11.95 -25.48 -5.71
N ARG A 40 12.76 -25.84 -4.72
CA ARG A 40 12.95 -25.00 -3.53
C ARG A 40 13.92 -23.87 -3.88
N LEU A 41 13.65 -22.66 -3.40
CA LEU A 41 14.53 -21.52 -3.61
C LEU A 41 15.92 -21.76 -3.00
N GLU A 42 15.99 -22.41 -1.85
CA GLU A 42 17.25 -22.77 -1.18
C GLU A 42 18.16 -23.68 -2.02
N ASP A 43 17.59 -24.47 -2.94
CA ASP A 43 18.32 -25.36 -3.85
C ASP A 43 18.72 -24.66 -5.17
N THR A 44 18.43 -23.36 -5.31
CA THR A 44 18.72 -22.56 -6.51
C THR A 44 19.66 -21.40 -6.21
N ASP A 45 20.34 -20.91 -7.26
CA ASP A 45 21.20 -19.71 -7.20
C ASP A 45 20.41 -18.40 -7.36
N GLU A 46 19.08 -18.42 -7.22
CA GLU A 46 18.22 -17.25 -7.35
C GLU A 46 18.41 -16.30 -6.16
N PRO A 47 18.93 -15.08 -6.35
CA PRO A 47 19.27 -14.18 -5.25
C PRO A 47 18.05 -13.46 -4.67
N ILE A 48 18.19 -12.99 -3.42
CA ILE A 48 17.16 -12.30 -2.65
C ILE A 48 17.60 -10.87 -2.31
N SER A 49 16.70 -9.92 -2.51
CA SER A 49 16.86 -8.54 -2.04
C SER A 49 16.14 -8.30 -0.72
N TYR A 50 16.86 -7.75 0.26
CA TYR A 50 16.34 -7.39 1.59
C TYR A 50 16.30 -5.87 1.73
N GLN A 51 15.12 -5.28 1.90
CA GLN A 51 14.98 -3.87 2.24
C GLN A 51 14.66 -3.74 3.73
N CYS A 52 15.59 -3.20 4.51
CA CYS A 52 15.42 -3.01 5.96
C CYS A 52 15.04 -1.56 6.25
N MET A 53 13.83 -1.32 6.72
CA MET A 53 13.33 -0.01 7.12
C MET A 53 13.35 0.12 8.65
N VAL A 54 14.06 1.12 9.16
CA VAL A 54 14.27 1.35 10.60
C VAL A 54 13.64 2.67 11.01
N ASP A 55 12.72 2.60 11.96
CA ASP A 55 12.18 3.76 12.65
C ASP A 55 13.21 4.36 13.60
N VAL A 56 13.55 5.63 13.39
CA VAL A 56 14.46 6.39 14.26
C VAL A 56 13.75 7.57 14.94
N SER A 57 12.43 7.56 14.99
CA SER A 57 11.64 8.67 15.52
C SER A 57 11.86 8.94 17.03
N GLY A 58 11.24 10.01 17.51
CA GLY A 58 11.22 10.38 18.91
C GLY A 58 10.64 9.30 19.82
N SER A 59 9.78 8.39 19.34
CA SER A 59 9.25 7.30 20.17
C SER A 59 10.32 6.25 20.45
N MET A 60 11.26 6.00 19.54
CA MET A 60 12.27 4.94 19.58
C MET A 60 13.45 5.28 20.51
N SER A 61 13.78 4.42 21.47
CA SER A 61 14.94 4.61 22.37
C SER A 61 16.23 4.09 21.74
N GLN A 62 17.41 4.58 22.18
CA GLN A 62 18.68 4.13 21.58
C GLN A 62 18.87 2.61 21.68
N ASP A 63 18.57 1.98 22.83
CA ASP A 63 18.65 0.52 22.97
C ASP A 63 17.76 -0.24 21.96
N ARG A 64 16.66 0.37 21.48
CA ARG A 64 15.81 -0.22 20.43
C ARG A 64 16.40 -0.01 19.04
N ILE A 65 17.02 1.13 18.79
CA ILE A 65 17.79 1.38 17.56
C ILE A 65 18.96 0.40 17.48
N ASP A 66 19.70 0.22 18.57
CA ASP A 66 20.82 -0.71 18.66
C ASP A 66 20.33 -2.15 18.40
N ALA A 67 19.17 -2.55 18.96
CA ALA A 67 18.57 -3.84 18.66
C ALA A 67 18.19 -4.01 17.17
N ALA A 68 17.69 -2.96 16.51
CA ALA A 68 17.41 -2.99 15.08
C ALA A 68 18.70 -3.11 14.26
N ALA A 69 19.72 -2.33 14.59
CA ALA A 69 21.04 -2.36 13.96
C ALA A 69 21.69 -3.74 14.09
N ASP A 70 21.69 -4.33 15.29
CA ASP A 70 22.20 -5.69 15.53
C ASP A 70 21.50 -6.74 14.67
N MET A 71 20.16 -6.64 14.53
CA MET A 71 19.38 -7.53 13.68
C MET A 71 19.72 -7.35 12.19
N ILE A 72 19.92 -6.11 11.73
CA ILE A 72 20.32 -5.81 10.36
C ILE A 72 21.72 -6.35 10.06
N SER A 73 22.69 -6.13 10.96
CA SER A 73 24.03 -6.69 10.85
C SER A 73 23.98 -8.22 10.82
N SER A 74 23.09 -8.85 11.61
CA SER A 74 22.85 -10.28 11.56
C SER A 74 22.27 -10.75 10.22
N LEU A 75 21.29 -10.04 9.66
CA LEU A 75 20.76 -10.30 8.31
C LEU A 75 21.86 -10.20 7.25
N GLY A 76 22.71 -9.16 7.33
CA GLY A 76 23.85 -8.98 6.43
C GLY A 76 24.82 -10.15 6.44
N ARG A 77 25.02 -10.81 7.60
CA ARG A 77 25.85 -12.02 7.72
C ARG A 77 25.15 -13.32 7.32
N LEU A 78 23.82 -13.40 7.49
CA LEU A 78 23.02 -14.59 7.21
C LEU A 78 22.57 -14.72 5.75
N LYS A 79 22.53 -13.60 5.00
CA LYS A 79 22.19 -13.61 3.58
C LYS A 79 23.14 -14.51 2.78
N ARG A 80 22.67 -15.06 1.67
CA ARG A 80 23.51 -15.91 0.80
C ARG A 80 24.46 -15.06 -0.04
N GLU A 81 25.46 -15.72 -0.62
CA GLU A 81 26.24 -15.11 -1.69
C GLU A 81 25.31 -14.77 -2.86
N GLY A 82 25.46 -13.57 -3.44
CA GLY A 82 24.56 -13.05 -4.47
C GLY A 82 23.35 -12.28 -3.95
N ASP A 83 22.93 -12.48 -2.69
CA ASP A 83 21.89 -11.67 -2.06
C ASP A 83 22.39 -10.24 -1.76
N ASN A 84 21.49 -9.26 -1.82
CA ASN A 84 21.79 -7.86 -1.51
C ASN A 84 20.82 -7.27 -0.46
N LEU A 85 21.28 -6.25 0.28
CA LEU A 85 20.53 -5.62 1.35
C LEU A 85 20.68 -4.10 1.30
N ALA A 86 19.57 -3.37 1.46
CA ALA A 86 19.58 -1.92 1.64
C ALA A 86 18.93 -1.55 2.98
N ILE A 87 19.30 -0.38 3.50
CA ILE A 87 18.80 0.17 4.76
C ILE A 87 18.11 1.50 4.46
N ALA A 88 16.84 1.60 4.87
CA ALA A 88 16.08 2.83 4.90
C ALA A 88 15.91 3.30 6.35
N ILE A 89 16.20 4.57 6.60
CA ILE A 89 16.03 5.24 7.88
C ILE A 89 14.78 6.11 7.77
N MET A 90 13.84 5.88 8.69
CA MET A 90 12.51 6.47 8.68
C MET A 90 12.32 7.36 9.91
N ALA A 91 11.97 8.63 9.66
CA ALA A 91 11.55 9.62 10.64
C ALA A 91 10.50 10.56 9.98
N ASP A 92 10.71 11.89 10.03
CA ASP A 92 9.91 12.83 9.23
C ASP A 92 10.18 12.63 7.74
N GLU A 93 11.46 12.44 7.40
CA GLU A 93 11.96 12.12 6.08
C GLU A 93 12.41 10.65 5.99
N LEU A 94 12.46 10.15 4.75
CA LEU A 94 12.95 8.81 4.41
C LEU A 94 14.32 8.96 3.74
N THR A 95 15.35 8.36 4.33
CA THR A 95 16.70 8.31 3.74
C THR A 95 17.12 6.87 3.50
N GLU A 96 17.74 6.60 2.36
CA GLU A 96 17.99 5.23 1.91
C GLU A 96 19.43 5.05 1.45
N SER A 97 20.00 3.87 1.73
CA SER A 97 21.26 3.43 1.16
C SER A 97 21.07 2.68 -0.17
N PRO A 98 22.13 2.57 -0.99
CA PRO A 98 22.13 1.62 -2.10
C PRO A 98 22.07 0.16 -1.59
N PHE A 99 21.74 -0.77 -2.48
CA PHE A 99 21.83 -2.19 -2.18
C PHE A 99 23.30 -2.63 -2.05
N MET A 100 23.65 -3.15 -0.88
CA MET A 100 24.98 -3.61 -0.51
C MET A 100 25.03 -5.13 -0.49
N THR A 101 26.19 -5.69 -0.86
CA THR A 101 26.44 -7.14 -0.81
C THR A 101 27.46 -7.53 0.24
N ASP A 102 28.28 -6.58 0.71
CA ASP A 102 29.34 -6.83 1.70
C ASP A 102 28.76 -6.75 3.13
N PRO A 103 28.85 -7.82 3.95
CA PRO A 103 28.40 -7.79 5.33
C PRO A 103 29.11 -6.73 6.18
N GLU A 104 30.38 -6.43 5.92
CA GLU A 104 31.13 -5.42 6.68
C GLU A 104 30.62 -3.99 6.39
N GLU A 105 30.24 -3.72 5.14
CA GLU A 105 29.63 -2.44 4.74
C GLU A 105 28.24 -2.27 5.36
N ILE A 106 27.43 -3.33 5.36
CA ILE A 106 26.09 -3.34 5.98
C ILE A 106 26.21 -3.07 7.49
N GLU A 107 27.11 -3.76 8.18
CA GLU A 107 27.34 -3.58 9.62
C GLU A 107 27.84 -2.17 9.93
N ALA A 108 28.80 -1.67 9.16
CA ALA A 108 29.30 -0.31 9.33
C ALA A 108 28.21 0.76 9.14
N LEU A 109 27.28 0.57 8.21
CA LEU A 109 26.16 1.48 8.03
C LEU A 109 25.13 1.35 9.17
N ALA A 110 24.81 0.12 9.58
CA ALA A 110 23.88 -0.13 10.68
C ALA A 110 24.35 0.52 12.00
N ASP A 111 25.65 0.48 12.27
CA ASP A 111 26.28 1.12 13.44
C ASP A 111 26.16 2.66 13.45
N THR A 112 25.87 3.28 12.30
CA THR A 112 25.69 4.75 12.21
C THR A 112 24.27 5.20 12.52
N ILE A 113 23.31 4.28 12.61
CA ILE A 113 21.89 4.61 12.83
C ILE A 113 21.74 5.21 14.23
N GLN A 114 21.17 6.41 14.29
CA GLN A 114 20.96 7.14 15.54
C GLN A 114 19.53 7.63 15.65
N ARG A 115 19.05 7.64 16.89
CA ARG A 115 17.74 8.19 17.21
C ARG A 115 17.65 9.68 16.85
N THR A 116 16.51 10.07 16.29
CA THR A 116 16.10 11.45 16.04
C THR A 116 15.03 11.91 17.05
N ARG A 117 14.60 13.17 16.95
CA ARG A 117 13.46 13.71 17.74
C ARG A 117 12.26 14.07 16.86
N GLU A 118 12.24 13.52 15.66
CA GLU A 118 11.24 13.73 14.63
C GLU A 118 10.05 12.78 14.84
N ASP A 119 8.96 13.00 14.12
CA ASP A 119 7.75 12.17 14.18
C ASP A 119 7.94 10.91 13.31
N THR A 120 7.02 9.95 13.45
CA THR A 120 7.03 8.72 12.63
C THR A 120 6.13 8.87 11.40
N ASN A 121 6.69 8.70 10.20
CA ASN A 121 5.97 8.67 8.93
C ASN A 121 5.92 7.26 8.30
N LEU A 122 5.32 6.31 9.04
CA LEU A 122 5.35 4.88 8.72
C LEU A 122 4.63 4.54 7.42
N TYR A 123 3.44 5.09 7.19
CA TYR A 123 2.65 4.75 6.01
C TYR A 123 3.25 5.28 4.71
N TYR A 124 3.83 6.48 4.73
CA TYR A 124 4.57 7.01 3.58
C TYR A 124 5.79 6.17 3.27
N ALA A 125 6.62 5.89 4.27
CA ALA A 125 7.85 5.13 4.10
C ALA A 125 7.56 3.72 3.57
N LEU A 126 6.56 3.03 4.14
CA LEU A 126 6.08 1.74 3.63
C LEU A 126 5.76 1.78 2.14
N VAL A 127 4.98 2.79 1.70
CA VAL A 127 4.56 2.91 0.31
C VAL A 127 5.73 3.20 -0.63
N GLU A 128 6.65 4.08 -0.24
CA GLU A 128 7.82 4.40 -1.06
C GLU A 128 8.78 3.21 -1.17
N GLU A 129 9.04 2.50 -0.07
CA GLU A 129 9.88 1.30 -0.07
C GLU A 129 9.28 0.17 -0.93
N LEU A 130 7.96 -0.04 -0.87
CA LEU A 130 7.28 -1.01 -1.75
C LEU A 130 7.35 -0.61 -3.23
N LYS A 131 7.28 0.69 -3.55
CA LYS A 131 7.47 1.19 -4.93
C LYS A 131 8.90 0.98 -5.42
N LYS A 132 9.89 1.31 -4.59
CA LYS A 132 11.30 1.07 -4.90
C LYS A 132 11.57 -0.39 -5.16
N LEU A 133 11.14 -1.26 -4.24
CA LEU A 133 11.28 -2.70 -4.41
C LEU A 133 10.67 -3.21 -5.72
N LYS A 134 9.64 -2.58 -6.28
CA LYS A 134 9.06 -2.95 -7.59
C LYS A 134 9.83 -2.41 -8.79
N THR A 135 10.48 -1.26 -8.68
CA THR A 135 10.92 -0.44 -9.83
C THR A 135 12.42 -0.29 -9.95
N ASP A 136 13.18 -0.47 -8.88
CA ASP A 136 14.62 -0.38 -8.87
C ASP A 136 15.25 -1.57 -9.61
N GLY A 137 16.23 -1.28 -10.48
CA GLY A 137 16.90 -2.27 -11.32
C GLY A 137 17.89 -3.15 -10.57
N ASP A 138 18.36 -2.70 -9.40
CA ASP A 138 19.27 -3.47 -8.55
C ASP A 138 18.51 -4.47 -7.65
N VAL A 139 17.18 -4.39 -7.63
CA VAL A 139 16.32 -5.29 -6.87
C VAL A 139 16.08 -6.59 -7.63
N HIS A 140 16.36 -7.72 -6.97
CA HIS A 140 16.13 -9.05 -7.49
C HIS A 140 14.64 -9.40 -7.58
N ARG A 141 14.31 -10.42 -8.39
CA ARG A 141 12.93 -10.92 -8.55
C ARG A 141 12.35 -11.34 -7.20
N LYS A 142 13.16 -12.03 -6.39
CA LYS A 142 12.84 -12.39 -5.01
C LYS A 142 13.29 -11.28 -4.09
N ARG A 143 12.35 -10.75 -3.31
CA ARG A 143 12.56 -9.56 -2.49
C ARG A 143 11.62 -9.55 -1.29
N CYS A 144 11.99 -8.80 -0.25
CA CYS A 144 11.15 -8.58 0.92
C CYS A 144 11.38 -7.18 1.51
N LEU A 145 10.41 -6.73 2.29
CA LEU A 145 10.52 -5.55 3.15
C LEU A 145 10.55 -6.02 4.61
N ILE A 146 11.47 -5.48 5.41
CA ILE A 146 11.62 -5.77 6.84
C ILE A 146 11.51 -4.44 7.59
N ILE A 147 10.55 -4.33 8.50
CA ILE A 147 10.25 -3.07 9.20
C ILE A 147 10.56 -3.21 10.69
N PHE A 148 11.41 -2.34 11.21
CA PHE A 148 11.75 -2.22 12.63
C PHE A 148 11.14 -0.93 13.17
N SER A 149 10.06 -1.02 13.94
CA SER A 149 9.33 0.15 14.48
C SER A 149 8.56 -0.24 15.74
N ASP A 150 8.12 0.72 16.53
CA ASP A 150 7.13 0.49 17.59
C ASP A 150 5.67 0.57 17.11
N GLY A 151 5.47 0.90 15.84
CA GLY A 151 4.19 0.83 15.13
C GLY A 151 3.30 2.05 15.28
N ALA A 152 3.79 3.10 15.93
CA ALA A 152 3.12 4.41 15.93
C ALA A 152 3.25 5.07 14.55
N ASP A 153 2.22 5.81 14.16
CA ASP A 153 2.28 6.76 13.04
C ASP A 153 1.64 8.04 13.54
N ASP A 154 2.45 9.09 13.65
CA ASP A 154 2.09 10.35 14.29
C ASP A 154 1.95 11.49 13.27
N ASN A 155 2.11 11.20 11.98
CA ASN A 155 2.06 12.21 10.94
C ASN A 155 0.61 12.50 10.49
N VAL A 156 0.23 13.77 10.54
CA VAL A 156 -1.11 14.25 10.17
C VAL A 156 -1.23 14.53 8.66
N GLN A 157 -0.10 14.57 7.94
CA GLN A 157 -0.05 14.84 6.49
C GLN A 157 0.65 13.71 5.75
N GLY A 158 -0.06 13.01 4.87
CA GLY A 158 0.58 11.99 4.05
C GLY A 158 -0.36 10.91 3.54
N ILE A 159 0.22 9.73 3.36
CA ILE A 159 -0.43 8.49 2.95
C ILE A 159 -1.31 8.00 4.09
N THR A 160 -2.57 7.63 3.82
CA THR A 160 -3.43 7.06 4.86
C THR A 160 -3.11 5.59 5.11
N ARG A 161 -3.55 5.07 6.26
CA ARG A 161 -3.43 3.64 6.57
C ARG A 161 -4.06 2.76 5.49
N GLU A 162 -5.21 3.16 4.95
CA GLU A 162 -5.93 2.41 3.92
C GLU A 162 -5.14 2.37 2.60
N GLU A 163 -4.48 3.46 2.24
CA GLU A 163 -3.62 3.52 1.06
C GLU A 163 -2.38 2.63 1.23
N ALA A 164 -1.77 2.65 2.42
CA ALA A 164 -0.67 1.77 2.80
C ALA A 164 -1.08 0.28 2.79
N VAL A 165 -2.26 -0.05 3.33
CA VAL A 165 -2.84 -1.40 3.28
C VAL A 165 -3.07 -1.85 1.85
N LYS A 166 -3.69 -1.00 1.02
CA LYS A 166 -3.94 -1.32 -0.38
C LYS A 166 -2.63 -1.56 -1.14
N MET A 167 -1.62 -0.71 -0.93
CA MET A 167 -0.30 -0.90 -1.51
C MET A 167 0.35 -2.20 -1.05
N THR A 168 0.19 -2.57 0.22
CA THR A 168 0.69 -3.84 0.76
C THR A 168 0.09 -5.05 0.04
N GLU A 169 -1.23 -5.08 -0.11
CA GLU A 169 -1.95 -6.17 -0.79
C GLU A 169 -1.58 -6.25 -2.28
N GLU A 170 -1.53 -5.10 -2.97
CA GLU A 170 -1.17 -5.01 -4.39
C GLU A 170 0.34 -5.17 -4.64
N SER A 171 1.16 -5.19 -3.59
CA SER A 171 2.61 -5.38 -3.74
C SER A 171 2.99 -6.81 -4.08
N HIS A 172 2.29 -7.77 -3.46
CA HIS A 172 2.68 -9.17 -3.41
C HIS A 172 4.15 -9.39 -2.95
N ILE A 173 4.72 -8.42 -2.24
CA ILE A 173 6.04 -8.48 -1.62
C ILE A 173 5.84 -8.92 -0.16
N PRO A 174 6.55 -9.95 0.33
CA PRO A 174 6.56 -10.32 1.73
C PRO A 174 7.03 -9.16 2.62
N ILE A 175 6.24 -8.85 3.65
CA ILE A 175 6.59 -7.85 4.66
C ILE A 175 6.80 -8.55 5.99
N PHE A 176 8.00 -8.40 6.53
CA PHE A 176 8.34 -8.81 7.89
C PHE A 176 8.28 -7.58 8.78
N THR A 177 7.68 -7.70 9.95
CA THR A 177 7.61 -6.59 10.91
C THR A 177 8.18 -7.04 12.23
N VAL A 178 8.99 -6.20 12.85
CA VAL A 178 9.58 -6.41 14.16
C VAL A 178 9.15 -5.25 15.06
N ALA A 179 8.16 -5.51 15.92
CA ALA A 179 7.65 -4.54 16.87
C ALA A 179 8.63 -4.36 18.04
N LEU A 180 9.32 -3.21 18.06
CA LEU A 180 10.29 -2.84 19.08
C LEU A 180 9.62 -2.00 20.16
N LEU A 181 8.98 -2.67 21.12
CA LEU A 181 8.27 -2.00 22.21
C LEU A 181 9.20 -1.60 23.34
N LYS A 182 8.86 -0.50 24.03
CA LYS A 182 9.54 -0.05 25.25
C LYS A 182 9.29 -1.00 26.42
N ASP A 183 10.20 -0.98 27.39
CA ASP A 183 10.00 -1.66 28.67
C ASP A 183 8.78 -1.09 29.42
N GLY A 184 7.97 -1.98 29.99
CA GLY A 184 6.73 -1.59 30.67
C GLY A 184 5.68 -0.99 29.72
N HIS A 185 5.69 -1.37 28.45
CA HIS A 185 4.69 -0.99 27.46
C HIS A 185 3.26 -1.16 27.98
N GLY A 186 2.38 -0.24 27.56
CA GLY A 186 0.96 -0.27 27.88
C GLY A 186 0.12 -0.80 26.72
N THR A 187 -1.19 -0.81 26.93
CA THR A 187 -2.16 -1.27 25.92
C THR A 187 -2.08 -0.50 24.61
N ALA A 188 -1.75 0.80 24.63
CA ALA A 188 -1.66 1.60 23.42
C ALA A 188 -0.44 1.21 22.54
N ASP A 189 0.67 0.86 23.19
CA ASP A 189 1.87 0.36 22.49
C ASP A 189 1.58 -1.02 21.85
N GLU A 190 0.84 -1.89 22.56
CA GLU A 190 0.39 -3.17 22.01
C GLU A 190 -0.55 -3.01 20.80
N GLU A 191 -1.48 -2.05 20.83
CA GLU A 191 -2.35 -1.76 19.68
C GLU A 191 -1.54 -1.24 18.48
N SER A 192 -0.54 -0.40 18.73
CA SER A 192 0.38 0.09 17.68
C SER A 192 1.17 -1.06 17.05
N ALA A 193 1.70 -1.98 17.86
CA ALA A 193 2.33 -3.20 17.36
C ALA A 193 1.37 -4.09 16.55
N LYS A 194 0.09 -4.19 16.94
CA LYS A 194 -0.93 -4.94 16.18
C LYS A 194 -1.20 -4.30 14.82
N ILE A 195 -1.24 -2.97 14.76
CA ILE A 195 -1.40 -2.20 13.53
C ILE A 195 -0.19 -2.45 12.63
N LEU A 196 1.03 -2.31 13.13
CA LEU A 196 2.25 -2.63 12.38
C LEU A 196 2.20 -4.08 11.85
N GLY A 197 1.89 -5.05 12.71
CA GLY A 197 1.76 -6.45 12.32
C GLY A 197 0.66 -6.74 11.31
N SER A 198 -0.31 -5.82 11.10
CA SER A 198 -1.34 -5.99 10.09
C SER A 198 -0.76 -5.97 8.68
N PHE A 199 0.29 -5.18 8.41
CA PHE A 199 0.96 -5.16 7.11
C PHE A 199 1.64 -6.49 6.79
N ALA A 200 2.31 -7.09 7.78
CA ALA A 200 2.90 -8.42 7.61
C ALA A 200 1.84 -9.50 7.30
N ARG A 201 0.70 -9.48 8.01
CA ARG A 201 -0.39 -10.45 7.80
C ARG A 201 -1.10 -10.28 6.46
N LEU A 202 -1.21 -9.04 5.96
CA LEU A 202 -1.83 -8.73 4.68
C LEU A 202 -0.88 -8.96 3.50
N SER A 203 0.43 -8.93 3.75
CA SER A 203 1.43 -9.27 2.74
C SER A 203 1.53 -10.78 2.51
N ASN A 204 1.65 -11.20 1.25
CA ASN A 204 1.77 -12.61 0.90
C ASN A 204 3.11 -13.19 1.36
N GLY A 205 3.08 -14.00 2.43
CA GLY A 205 4.27 -14.65 2.99
C GLY A 205 5.04 -13.80 4.01
N GLY A 206 4.45 -12.70 4.48
CA GLY A 206 5.00 -11.92 5.59
C GLY A 206 4.77 -12.56 6.96
N GLU A 207 5.50 -12.06 7.95
CA GLU A 207 5.41 -12.51 9.35
C GLU A 207 5.65 -11.35 10.31
N HIS A 208 4.94 -11.36 11.43
CA HIS A 208 5.06 -10.36 12.48
C HIS A 208 5.81 -10.95 13.67
N PHE A 209 6.79 -10.21 14.16
CA PHE A 209 7.58 -10.51 15.35
C PHE A 209 7.38 -9.40 16.38
N ALA A 210 7.28 -9.78 17.65
CA ALA A 210 7.12 -8.87 18.77
C ALA A 210 7.84 -9.46 20.00
N PRO A 211 9.17 -9.28 20.11
CA PRO A 211 9.96 -9.87 21.18
C PRO A 211 9.44 -9.56 22.58
N ALA A 212 9.04 -8.31 22.82
CA ALA A 212 8.49 -7.86 24.10
C ALA A 212 7.15 -8.55 24.48
N LEU A 213 6.44 -9.10 23.49
CA LEU A 213 5.19 -9.86 23.66
C LEU A 213 5.41 -11.38 23.65
N GLY A 214 6.66 -11.83 23.68
CA GLY A 214 7.04 -13.25 23.65
C GLY A 214 6.98 -13.90 22.27
N ASN A 215 6.89 -13.11 21.19
CA ASN A 215 6.88 -13.61 19.82
C ASN A 215 8.23 -13.37 19.15
N GLY A 216 9.12 -14.37 19.23
CA GLY A 216 10.51 -14.31 18.76
C GLY A 216 11.46 -13.65 19.75
N SER A 217 12.76 -13.65 19.42
CA SER A 217 13.79 -12.89 20.13
C SER A 217 14.68 -12.16 19.12
N ASN A 218 15.30 -11.05 19.52
CA ASN A 218 16.15 -10.26 18.62
C ASN A 218 17.25 -11.11 17.97
N GLU A 219 17.78 -12.11 18.68
CA GLU A 219 18.83 -13.00 18.18
C GLU A 219 18.34 -14.02 17.15
N THR A 220 17.07 -14.42 17.24
CA THR A 220 16.50 -15.51 16.42
C THR A 220 15.73 -15.01 15.21
N ILE A 221 15.20 -13.79 15.28
CA ILE A 221 14.38 -13.20 14.22
C ILE A 221 15.10 -13.11 12.87
N PRO A 222 16.36 -12.62 12.79
CA PRO A 222 17.09 -12.58 11.52
C PRO A 222 17.15 -13.94 10.81
N GLY A 223 17.44 -15.01 11.56
CA GLY A 223 17.46 -16.37 11.04
C GLY A 223 16.08 -16.87 10.62
N ALA A 224 15.03 -16.55 11.39
CA ALA A 224 13.67 -16.92 11.03
C ALA A 224 13.21 -16.26 9.71
N ILE A 225 13.57 -15.00 9.49
CA ILE A 225 13.25 -14.26 8.26
C ILE A 225 13.96 -14.89 7.05
N THR A 226 15.28 -15.11 7.15
CA THR A 226 16.05 -15.70 6.03
C THR A 226 15.60 -17.12 5.72
N GLU A 227 15.36 -17.94 6.75
CA GLU A 227 14.84 -19.30 6.60
C GLU A 227 13.45 -19.30 5.94
N ARG A 228 12.55 -18.39 6.32
CA ARG A 228 11.22 -18.27 5.71
C ARG A 228 11.30 -17.95 4.22
N LEU A 229 12.18 -17.03 3.84
CA LEU A 229 12.38 -16.64 2.45
C LEU A 229 13.01 -17.77 1.63
N GLN A 230 14.01 -18.45 2.16
CA GLN A 230 14.72 -19.55 1.49
C GLN A 230 13.84 -20.79 1.26
N LYS A 231 12.85 -21.03 2.13
CA LYS A 231 11.91 -22.14 1.96
C LYS A 231 10.80 -21.91 0.94
N SER A 232 10.77 -20.72 0.33
CA SER A 232 9.90 -20.47 -0.81
C SER A 232 10.17 -21.46 -1.93
N PHE A 233 9.19 -21.67 -2.81
CA PHE A 233 9.37 -22.52 -3.98
C PHE A 233 9.14 -21.75 -5.28
N ILE A 234 9.75 -22.23 -6.36
CA ILE A 234 9.68 -21.65 -7.70
C ILE A 234 8.96 -22.64 -8.60
N LEU A 235 7.89 -22.17 -9.23
CA LEU A 235 7.21 -22.86 -10.31
C LEU A 235 7.73 -22.34 -11.63
N THR A 236 8.05 -23.22 -12.57
CA THR A 236 8.36 -22.86 -13.95
C THR A 236 7.27 -23.39 -14.85
N GLU A 237 6.47 -22.47 -15.40
CA GLU A 237 5.32 -22.77 -16.24
C GLU A 237 5.66 -22.58 -17.72
N SER A 238 5.15 -23.48 -18.56
CA SER A 238 5.28 -23.36 -20.01
C SER A 238 4.34 -22.30 -20.59
N LEU A 239 4.82 -21.43 -21.47
CA LEU A 239 3.98 -20.49 -22.22
C LEU A 239 3.52 -21.02 -23.59
N LYS A 240 3.93 -22.24 -23.97
CA LYS A 240 3.81 -22.79 -25.32
C LYS A 240 2.39 -22.79 -25.90
N ASP A 241 1.36 -22.93 -25.06
CA ASP A 241 -0.05 -22.98 -25.48
C ASP A 241 -0.90 -21.83 -24.91
N ILE A 242 -0.26 -20.87 -24.25
CA ILE A 242 -0.93 -19.75 -23.61
C ILE A 242 -1.29 -18.69 -24.65
N LYS A 243 -2.55 -18.29 -24.66
CA LYS A 243 -3.03 -17.16 -25.47
C LYS A 243 -3.27 -15.95 -24.60
N VAL A 244 -2.70 -14.82 -24.97
CA VAL A 244 -2.99 -13.54 -24.34
C VAL A 244 -4.25 -12.96 -24.99
N SER A 245 -5.34 -12.93 -24.22
CA SER A 245 -6.59 -12.28 -24.65
C SER A 245 -6.69 -10.87 -24.06
N GLY A 246 -7.33 -9.94 -24.77
CA GLY A 246 -7.51 -8.58 -24.28
C GLY A 246 -8.35 -8.54 -23.00
N GLY A 247 -7.88 -7.83 -21.98
CA GLY A 247 -8.55 -7.70 -20.69
C GLY A 247 -7.57 -7.85 -19.52
N GLU A 248 -8.11 -7.80 -18.30
CA GLU A 248 -7.35 -8.03 -17.07
C GLU A 248 -6.99 -9.52 -16.96
N ILE A 249 -5.70 -9.83 -16.87
CA ILE A 249 -5.22 -11.21 -16.70
C ILE A 249 -4.84 -11.43 -15.25
N VAL A 250 -5.42 -12.47 -14.65
CA VAL A 250 -5.12 -12.91 -13.30
C VAL A 250 -4.34 -14.22 -13.38
N LEU A 251 -3.17 -14.24 -12.76
CA LEU A 251 -2.44 -15.46 -12.47
C LEU A 251 -2.95 -16.02 -11.15
N LYS A 252 -3.38 -17.28 -11.13
CA LYS A 252 -3.87 -17.95 -9.92
C LYS A 252 -3.12 -19.25 -9.69
N VAL A 253 -2.54 -19.40 -8.52
CA VAL A 253 -1.90 -20.65 -8.07
C VAL A 253 -2.77 -21.24 -6.97
N THR A 254 -3.16 -22.50 -7.13
CA THR A 254 -3.90 -23.27 -6.13
C THR A 254 -3.05 -24.44 -5.67
N VAL A 255 -2.95 -24.61 -4.35
CA VAL A 255 -2.32 -25.77 -3.71
C VAL A 255 -3.43 -26.60 -3.07
N HIS A 256 -3.48 -27.87 -3.41
CA HIS A 256 -4.41 -28.85 -2.85
C HIS A 256 -3.68 -29.69 -1.80
N ALA A 257 -4.23 -29.78 -0.59
CA ALA A 257 -3.71 -30.65 0.45
C ALA A 257 -4.32 -32.06 0.32
N GLU A 258 -3.57 -33.07 0.79
CA GLU A 258 -4.03 -34.48 0.81
C GLU A 258 -5.38 -34.68 1.53
N ASP A 259 -5.70 -33.83 2.50
CA ASP A 259 -6.96 -33.88 3.26
C ASP A 259 -8.16 -33.28 2.51
N GLY A 260 -7.95 -32.82 1.27
CA GLY A 260 -8.96 -32.21 0.40
C GLY A 260 -9.14 -30.71 0.60
N GLN A 261 -8.40 -30.07 1.52
CA GLN A 261 -8.37 -28.62 1.62
C GLN A 261 -7.60 -28.01 0.43
N SER A 262 -7.87 -26.75 0.12
CA SER A 262 -7.07 -26.03 -0.86
C SER A 262 -6.90 -24.57 -0.45
N ALA A 263 -5.77 -24.00 -0.84
CA ALA A 263 -5.47 -22.59 -0.70
C ALA A 263 -5.09 -22.03 -2.07
N SER A 264 -5.49 -20.79 -2.36
CA SER A 264 -5.14 -20.14 -3.61
C SER A 264 -4.62 -18.74 -3.40
N ALA A 265 -3.63 -18.36 -4.19
CA ALA A 265 -3.13 -16.99 -4.30
C ALA A 265 -3.40 -16.47 -5.71
N GLU A 266 -3.78 -15.20 -5.81
CA GLU A 266 -4.08 -14.52 -7.07
C GLU A 266 -3.18 -13.29 -7.23
N LEU A 267 -2.68 -13.09 -8.44
CA LEU A 267 -1.86 -11.96 -8.86
C LEU A 267 -2.45 -11.37 -10.13
N LYS A 268 -2.93 -10.14 -10.05
CA LYS A 268 -3.35 -9.37 -11.22
C LYS A 268 -2.12 -8.88 -11.97
N LEU A 269 -1.98 -9.29 -13.23
CA LEU A 269 -0.83 -8.91 -14.04
C LEU A 269 -1.03 -7.49 -14.61
N PRO A 270 -0.10 -6.56 -14.38
CA PRO A 270 -0.09 -5.26 -15.04
C PRO A 270 -0.06 -5.40 -16.56
N GLU A 271 -0.67 -4.45 -17.28
CA GLU A 271 -0.66 -4.45 -18.75
C GLU A 271 0.75 -4.51 -19.37
N GLY A 272 1.73 -3.91 -18.69
CA GLY A 272 3.14 -3.97 -19.09
C GLY A 272 3.67 -5.41 -19.09
N ASP A 273 3.44 -6.14 -18.01
CA ASP A 273 3.89 -7.53 -17.87
C ASP A 273 3.18 -8.45 -18.86
N VAL A 274 1.88 -8.23 -19.09
CA VAL A 274 1.12 -8.95 -20.11
C VAL A 274 1.71 -8.76 -21.52
N LYS A 275 2.13 -7.54 -21.87
CA LYS A 275 2.80 -7.26 -23.16
C LYS A 275 4.15 -7.97 -23.28
N ILE A 276 4.91 -8.04 -22.19
CA ILE A 276 6.19 -8.76 -22.15
C ILE A 276 5.94 -10.26 -22.37
N ILE A 277 4.97 -10.84 -21.66
CA ILE A 277 4.59 -12.25 -21.81
C ILE A 277 4.11 -12.55 -23.23
N GLN A 278 3.29 -11.67 -23.83
CA GLN A 278 2.83 -11.82 -25.20
C GLN A 278 4.00 -11.86 -26.19
N LYS A 279 4.95 -10.93 -26.07
CA LYS A 279 6.15 -10.91 -26.93
C LYS A 279 6.97 -12.19 -26.77
N GLU A 280 7.06 -12.72 -25.57
CA GLU A 280 7.77 -13.97 -25.30
C GLU A 280 7.09 -15.17 -25.96
N ILE A 281 5.76 -15.25 -25.91
CA ILE A 281 4.96 -16.28 -26.61
C ILE A 281 5.18 -16.22 -28.12
N GLU A 282 5.12 -15.02 -28.71
CA GLU A 282 5.37 -14.79 -30.14
C GLU A 282 6.79 -15.19 -30.56
N THR A 283 7.77 -14.99 -29.68
CA THR A 283 9.17 -15.38 -29.92
C THR A 283 9.38 -16.89 -29.79
N ALA A 284 8.71 -17.54 -28.83
CA ALA A 284 8.82 -18.98 -28.59
C ALA A 284 8.07 -19.83 -29.64
N ASN A 285 6.97 -19.30 -30.18
CA ASN A 285 6.24 -19.87 -31.30
C ASN A 285 6.25 -18.89 -32.49
N PRO A 286 7.36 -18.78 -33.23
CA PRO A 286 7.35 -18.00 -34.45
C PRO A 286 6.28 -18.60 -35.37
N THR A 287 5.20 -17.85 -35.56
CA THR A 287 4.19 -18.19 -36.56
C THR A 287 4.95 -18.33 -37.88
N GLU A 288 4.76 -19.45 -38.59
CA GLU A 288 5.28 -19.61 -39.96
C GLU A 288 4.97 -18.31 -40.70
N ALA A 289 6.03 -17.63 -41.17
CA ALA A 289 5.87 -16.46 -42.00
C ALA A 289 4.86 -16.84 -43.10
N PRO A 290 3.82 -16.00 -43.35
CA PRO A 290 2.89 -16.31 -44.43
C PRO A 290 3.73 -16.56 -45.68
N GLU A 291 3.49 -17.70 -46.34
CA GLU A 291 4.14 -18.02 -47.61
C GLU A 291 4.12 -16.76 -48.48
N PRO A 292 5.23 -16.42 -49.17
CA PRO A 292 5.29 -15.23 -49.99
C PRO A 292 4.09 -15.28 -50.93
N THR A 293 3.14 -14.36 -50.74
CA THR A 293 2.03 -14.21 -51.67
C THR A 293 2.69 -13.91 -53.02
N GLU A 294 2.48 -14.79 -54.01
CA GLU A 294 3.03 -14.62 -55.35
C GLU A 294 2.75 -13.18 -55.82
N GLU A 295 3.84 -12.43 -55.97
CA GLU A 295 3.84 -11.06 -56.45
C GLU A 295 3.34 -11.09 -57.90
N PRO A 296 2.30 -10.31 -58.28
CA PRO A 296 1.84 -10.27 -59.65
C PRO A 296 2.94 -9.72 -60.56
N GLU A 297 3.11 -10.34 -61.74
CA GLU A 297 4.11 -9.98 -62.75
C GLU A 297 4.20 -8.46 -62.98
N PRO A 298 5.41 -7.90 -63.09
CA PRO A 298 5.58 -6.47 -63.33
C PRO A 298 5.24 -6.13 -64.78
N GLU A 299 4.37 -5.13 -64.97
CA GLU A 299 4.28 -4.41 -66.24
C GLU A 299 5.58 -3.62 -66.50
N PRO A 300 6.01 -3.47 -67.77
CA PRO A 300 7.31 -2.93 -68.10
C PRO A 300 7.35 -1.42 -67.80
N THR A 301 8.26 -1.01 -66.91
CA THR A 301 8.53 0.39 -66.60
C THR A 301 9.91 0.79 -67.11
N GLU A 302 9.95 1.94 -67.76
CA GLU A 302 11.09 2.56 -68.45
C GLU A 302 12.32 2.83 -67.55
N GLU A 303 13.49 2.92 -68.20
CA GLU A 303 14.81 3.18 -67.62
C GLU A 303 14.95 4.53 -66.88
N PRO A 304 15.98 4.68 -66.01
CA PRO A 304 15.95 5.58 -64.87
C PRO A 304 16.46 7.00 -65.16
N GLY A 305 15.76 7.99 -64.59
CA GLY A 305 16.27 9.35 -64.38
C GLY A 305 16.93 9.51 -63.00
N GLN A 306 18.01 10.30 -62.96
CA GLN A 306 18.88 10.62 -61.81
C GLN A 306 18.17 11.05 -60.50
N PRO A 307 18.85 10.95 -59.34
CA PRO A 307 18.23 11.17 -58.04
C PRO A 307 18.16 12.66 -57.69
N ASP A 308 16.94 13.18 -57.53
CA ASP A 308 16.70 14.51 -56.98
C ASP A 308 16.48 14.44 -55.45
N SER A 309 17.50 14.90 -54.73
CA SER A 309 17.49 15.52 -53.39
C SER A 309 16.75 14.84 -52.21
N LEU A 310 17.50 14.63 -51.13
CA LEU A 310 17.05 14.19 -49.81
C LEU A 310 15.81 14.98 -49.32
N ARG A 311 14.65 14.32 -49.29
CA ARG A 311 13.47 14.73 -48.54
C ARG A 311 13.41 13.93 -47.25
N ILE A 312 13.72 14.55 -46.12
CA ILE A 312 13.44 13.97 -44.79
C ILE A 312 12.14 14.60 -44.29
N LEU A 313 11.16 13.75 -43.97
CA LEU A 313 9.88 14.13 -43.36
C LEU A 313 9.01 15.12 -44.18
N GLY A 314 8.97 14.97 -45.51
CA GLY A 314 7.96 15.62 -46.37
C GLY A 314 7.98 17.16 -46.46
N MET A 315 8.92 17.85 -45.80
CA MET A 315 9.05 19.31 -45.87
C MET A 315 10.27 19.73 -46.71
N PRO A 316 10.19 20.82 -47.51
CA PRO A 316 11.36 21.32 -48.23
C PRO A 316 12.46 21.72 -47.25
N ALA A 317 13.73 21.43 -47.56
CA ALA A 317 14.88 21.61 -46.65
C ALA A 317 14.98 23.02 -46.04
N ALA A 318 14.50 24.05 -46.75
CA ALA A 318 14.43 25.41 -46.25
C ALA A 318 13.48 25.56 -45.04
N LEU A 319 12.37 24.84 -44.99
CA LEU A 319 11.40 24.86 -43.88
C LEU A 319 11.94 24.15 -42.64
N PHE A 320 12.69 23.05 -42.83
CA PHE A 320 13.34 22.35 -41.73
C PHE A 320 14.43 23.21 -41.07
N ALA A 321 15.23 23.92 -41.87
CA ALA A 321 16.24 24.86 -41.36
C ALA A 321 15.61 25.98 -40.52
N VAL A 322 14.46 26.53 -40.95
CA VAL A 322 13.72 27.54 -40.17
C VAL A 322 13.21 26.96 -38.85
N LEU A 323 12.74 25.73 -38.84
CA LEU A 323 12.22 25.06 -37.64
C LEU A 323 13.33 24.79 -36.62
N VAL A 324 14.51 24.38 -37.08
CA VAL A 324 15.71 24.21 -36.23
C VAL A 324 16.17 25.55 -35.66
N ILE A 325 16.20 26.62 -36.46
CA ILE A 325 16.56 27.96 -35.98
C ILE A 325 15.55 28.44 -34.92
N PHE A 326 14.25 28.20 -35.13
CA PHE A 326 13.20 28.57 -34.18
C PHE A 326 13.34 27.80 -32.85
N LEU A 327 13.66 26.51 -32.91
CA LEU A 327 13.91 25.68 -31.73
C LEU A 327 15.13 26.18 -30.94
N LEU A 328 16.21 26.57 -31.62
CA LEU A 328 17.41 27.13 -30.98
C LEU A 328 17.13 28.48 -30.31
N ILE A 329 16.28 29.33 -30.90
CA ILE A 329 15.86 30.60 -30.28
C ILE A 329 15.00 30.35 -29.03
N LEU A 330 14.11 29.35 -29.07
CA LEU A 330 13.30 28.94 -27.93
C LEU A 330 14.18 28.44 -26.77
N ILE A 331 15.17 27.59 -27.06
CA ILE A 331 16.13 27.10 -26.07
C ILE A 331 16.93 28.27 -25.47
N ALA A 332 17.41 29.21 -26.30
CA ALA A 332 18.12 30.39 -25.81
C ALA A 332 17.24 31.28 -24.92
N ALA A 333 15.96 31.45 -25.26
CA ALA A 333 15.01 32.19 -24.44
C ALA A 333 14.72 31.51 -23.09
N VAL A 334 14.58 30.19 -23.07
CA VAL A 334 14.41 29.41 -21.83
C VAL A 334 15.66 29.53 -20.94
N ILE A 335 16.86 29.42 -21.52
CA ILE A 335 18.13 29.61 -20.78
C ILE A 335 18.21 31.03 -20.21
N ALA A 336 17.79 32.05 -20.96
CA ALA A 336 17.76 33.43 -20.47
C ALA A 336 16.78 33.60 -19.31
N ILE A 337 15.60 32.99 -19.38
CA ILE A 337 14.59 33.02 -18.30
C ILE A 337 15.12 32.33 -17.04
N ILE A 338 15.80 31.19 -17.17
CA ILE A 338 16.41 30.48 -16.04
C ILE A 338 17.51 31.32 -15.39
N ARG A 339 18.39 31.95 -16.19
CA ARG A 339 19.44 32.84 -15.67
C ARG A 339 18.88 34.07 -14.93
N THR A 340 17.80 34.67 -15.44
CA THR A 340 17.14 35.79 -14.74
C THR A 340 16.47 35.39 -13.42
N ARG A 341 16.19 34.10 -13.21
CA ARG A 341 15.66 33.59 -11.93
C ARG A 341 16.75 33.37 -10.88
N GLU A 342 17.97 33.03 -11.29
CA GLU A 342 19.12 32.89 -10.39
C GLU A 342 19.55 34.25 -9.82
N ASP A 343 19.58 35.29 -10.66
CA ASP A 343 19.90 36.66 -10.21
C ASP A 343 18.88 37.23 -9.21
N ARG A 344 17.61 36.80 -9.27
CA ARG A 344 16.58 37.19 -8.29
C ARG A 344 16.72 36.48 -6.95
N ARG A 345 17.22 35.24 -6.92
CA ARG A 345 17.45 34.49 -5.67
C ARG A 345 18.66 35.02 -4.90
N ALA A 346 19.68 35.54 -5.58
CA ALA A 346 20.85 36.14 -4.95
C ALA A 346 20.59 37.52 -4.29
N MET A 347 19.40 38.09 -4.46
CA MET A 347 19.05 39.43 -3.98
C MET A 347 18.11 39.44 -2.76
N GLU A 348 17.59 38.27 -2.35
CA GLU A 348 16.74 38.11 -1.15
C GLU A 348 17.52 37.65 0.10
N GLU A 349 18.78 37.21 -0.03
CA GLU A 349 19.69 36.95 1.09
C GLU A 349 20.64 38.13 1.35
N SER A 350 20.10 39.28 1.77
CA SER A 350 20.88 40.24 2.57
C SER A 350 19.98 41.31 3.17
N GLU A 351 19.64 41.19 4.47
CA GLU A 351 19.52 42.35 5.36
C GLU A 351 19.91 41.99 6.81
N PRO A 352 20.46 42.94 7.59
CA PRO A 352 21.27 42.64 8.76
C PRO A 352 20.55 42.81 10.11
N VAL A 353 21.07 42.09 11.09
CA VAL A 353 20.75 42.14 12.53
C VAL A 353 21.09 43.51 13.12
N SER A 354 20.17 44.10 13.92
CA SER A 354 20.48 45.22 14.81
C SER A 354 20.07 44.92 16.27
N ASP A 355 21.07 45.04 17.13
CA ASP A 355 21.09 44.93 18.58
C ASP A 355 20.44 46.11 19.31
N ALA A 356 19.72 45.84 20.41
CA ALA A 356 19.54 46.75 21.55
C ALA A 356 19.03 45.95 22.77
N GLY A 357 19.87 45.84 23.80
CA GLY A 357 19.57 45.21 25.09
C GLY A 357 18.72 46.04 26.07
N PRO A 358 18.93 45.90 27.40
CA PRO A 358 18.10 45.05 28.26
C PRO A 358 17.27 45.85 29.28
N VAL A 359 16.11 45.34 29.69
CA VAL A 359 15.33 45.90 30.82
C VAL A 359 14.68 44.81 31.68
N THR A 360 15.32 44.60 32.84
CA THR A 360 14.85 44.26 34.20
C THR A 360 13.60 43.43 34.49
N ALA A 361 13.76 42.63 35.54
CA ALA A 361 12.82 41.73 36.21
C ALA A 361 11.64 42.37 36.94
N ALA A 362 10.62 41.51 37.17
CA ALA A 362 9.82 41.31 38.40
C ALA A 362 8.29 41.48 38.27
N ASP A 363 7.63 40.52 38.94
CA ASP A 363 6.27 40.48 39.50
C ASP A 363 5.03 40.27 38.63
N ASP A 364 4.48 39.05 38.81
CA ASP A 364 3.23 38.73 39.51
C ASP A 364 1.87 39.21 38.96
N SER A 365 0.89 38.35 39.19
CA SER A 365 -0.57 38.46 38.99
C SER A 365 -1.12 38.24 37.57
N SER A 366 -1.64 37.03 37.38
CA SER A 366 -2.72 36.74 36.42
C SER A 366 -3.96 37.59 36.72
N PRO A 367 -4.66 38.06 35.67
CA PRO A 367 -6.11 38.13 35.73
C PRO A 367 -6.75 37.34 34.59
N THR A 368 -7.69 36.51 34.98
CA THR A 368 -8.75 35.92 34.16
C THR A 368 -9.49 37.00 33.38
N ILE A 369 -9.54 36.89 32.05
CA ILE A 369 -10.60 37.48 31.23
C ILE A 369 -11.07 36.40 30.25
N GLY A 370 -12.31 35.97 30.45
CA GLY A 370 -13.04 35.18 29.46
C GLY A 370 -13.51 36.06 28.31
N VAL A 371 -13.49 35.52 27.10
CA VAL A 371 -14.30 36.01 25.99
C VAL A 371 -14.78 34.79 25.20
N MET A 372 -16.11 34.65 25.18
CA MET A 372 -16.90 33.81 24.29
C MET A 372 -16.74 34.32 22.86
N GLN A 373 -16.72 33.44 21.86
CA GLN A 373 -16.97 33.86 20.48
C GLN A 373 -17.96 32.92 19.80
N GLU A 374 -19.14 33.49 19.55
CA GLU A 374 -20.21 32.98 18.71
C GLU A 374 -19.90 33.20 17.22
N GLU A 375 -20.61 32.41 16.41
CA GLU A 375 -20.72 32.37 14.94
C GLU A 375 -20.97 33.72 14.24
N PRO A 376 -20.76 33.79 12.90
CA PRO A 376 -21.55 34.65 12.06
C PRO A 376 -22.56 33.85 11.22
N SER A 377 -23.83 34.14 11.46
CA SER A 377 -24.93 33.85 10.55
C SER A 377 -24.94 34.84 9.38
N PHE A 378 -25.24 34.35 8.18
CA PHE A 378 -25.70 35.19 7.05
C PHE A 378 -27.07 34.69 6.60
N ASN A 379 -28.07 35.54 6.80
CA ASN A 379 -29.44 35.46 6.28
C ASN A 379 -29.44 36.13 4.89
N SER A 380 -30.03 35.57 3.83
CA SER A 380 -31.46 35.65 3.41
C SER A 380 -31.53 35.26 1.90
N PRO A 381 -32.69 35.24 1.21
CA PRO A 381 -34.02 34.75 1.51
C PRO A 381 -34.57 33.74 0.46
N THR A 382 -35.65 33.07 0.83
CA THR A 382 -36.49 32.15 0.05
C THR A 382 -37.05 32.73 -1.25
N GLN A 383 -36.99 31.97 -2.36
CA GLN A 383 -38.08 31.88 -3.36
C GLN A 383 -38.02 30.58 -4.19
N GLY A 384 -39.03 29.74 -4.00
CA GLY A 384 -39.73 29.00 -5.06
C GLY A 384 -38.98 27.94 -5.85
N PHE A 385 -38.99 26.70 -5.36
CA PHE A 385 -39.36 25.57 -6.23
C PHE A 385 -40.41 24.71 -5.53
N THR A 386 -41.48 24.51 -6.27
CA THR A 386 -42.72 23.80 -5.94
C THR A 386 -42.49 22.38 -5.44
N GLU A 387 -43.11 22.09 -4.32
CA GLU A 387 -43.47 20.75 -3.84
C GLU A 387 -44.34 20.04 -4.89
N PRO A 388 -44.01 18.81 -5.34
CA PRO A 388 -45.04 17.89 -5.79
C PRO A 388 -45.62 17.19 -4.57
N GLU A 389 -46.95 17.23 -4.51
CA GLU A 389 -47.80 16.67 -3.49
C GLU A 389 -47.53 15.19 -3.17
N LYS A 390 -47.77 14.88 -1.90
CA LYS A 390 -47.99 13.56 -1.29
C LYS A 390 -48.46 12.47 -2.25
N GLU A 391 -47.64 11.43 -2.38
CA GLU A 391 -48.13 10.06 -2.41
C GLU A 391 -47.79 9.37 -1.08
N SER A 392 -48.83 9.13 -0.28
CA SER A 392 -48.77 8.25 0.88
C SER A 392 -48.45 6.81 0.45
N LYS A 393 -47.18 6.44 0.51
CA LYS A 393 -46.76 5.03 0.43
C LYS A 393 -46.62 4.49 1.86
N PRO A 394 -47.05 3.24 2.14
CA PRO A 394 -46.92 2.66 3.47
C PRO A 394 -45.45 2.71 3.87
N SER A 395 -45.12 3.39 4.96
CA SER A 395 -43.75 3.44 5.47
C SER A 395 -43.37 2.02 5.88
N PHE A 396 -42.65 1.31 5.02
CA PHE A 396 -42.10 0.01 5.35
C PHE A 396 -41.17 0.20 6.55
N LYS A 397 -41.44 -0.50 7.66
CA LYS A 397 -40.65 -0.40 8.88
C LYS A 397 -39.97 -1.72 9.15
N ILE A 398 -38.66 -1.67 9.42
CA ILE A 398 -37.88 -2.81 9.87
C ILE A 398 -37.69 -2.68 11.38
N LYS A 399 -37.97 -3.75 12.12
CA LYS A 399 -37.63 -3.83 13.55
C LYS A 399 -36.29 -4.54 13.67
N ALA A 400 -35.22 -3.76 13.84
CA ALA A 400 -33.87 -4.27 14.00
C ALA A 400 -33.47 -4.37 15.48
N GLU A 401 -32.60 -5.32 15.78
CA GLU A 401 -31.98 -5.54 17.08
C GLU A 401 -30.47 -5.64 16.89
N LEU A 402 -29.73 -4.78 17.59
CA LEU A 402 -28.27 -4.78 17.66
C LEU A 402 -27.85 -5.46 18.96
N THR A 403 -27.25 -6.64 18.87
CA THR A 403 -26.81 -7.42 20.02
C THR A 403 -25.29 -7.32 20.14
N ARG A 404 -24.80 -6.85 21.29
CA ARG A 404 -23.37 -6.66 21.52
C ARG A 404 -22.63 -8.01 21.59
N ILE A 405 -21.46 -8.10 20.96
CA ILE A 405 -20.59 -9.30 20.93
C ILE A 405 -19.38 -9.08 21.85
N GLY A 406 -19.02 -10.05 22.69
CA GLY A 406 -17.83 -10.02 23.56
C GLY A 406 -18.09 -10.42 25.03
N LYS A 407 -17.12 -10.22 25.94
CA LYS A 407 -17.15 -10.68 27.36
C LYS A 407 -18.35 -10.20 28.21
N GLN A 408 -19.19 -9.30 27.68
CA GLN A 408 -20.49 -8.94 28.23
C GLN A 408 -21.61 -9.32 27.25
N GLU A 409 -21.74 -10.61 26.94
CA GLU A 409 -22.91 -11.16 26.24
C GLU A 409 -24.15 -10.94 27.11
N ASN A 410 -25.00 -9.97 26.75
CA ASN A 410 -26.44 -9.85 27.10
C ASN A 410 -27.06 -8.46 26.81
N GLU A 411 -26.32 -7.50 26.26
CA GLU A 411 -26.86 -6.17 25.96
C GLU A 411 -27.38 -6.10 24.51
N SER A 412 -28.69 -5.90 24.32
CA SER A 412 -29.30 -5.72 23.01
C SER A 412 -30.12 -4.41 22.92
N PHE A 413 -30.03 -3.76 21.75
CA PHE A 413 -30.67 -2.48 21.48
C PHE A 413 -31.68 -2.63 20.33
N LYS A 414 -32.94 -2.27 20.59
CA LYS A 414 -34.02 -2.38 19.61
C LYS A 414 -34.22 -1.05 18.88
N ALA A 415 -34.20 -1.10 17.55
CA ALA A 415 -34.41 0.04 16.67
C ALA A 415 -35.61 -0.21 15.74
N VAL A 416 -36.50 0.78 15.63
CA VAL A 416 -37.57 0.77 14.63
C VAL A 416 -37.17 1.74 13.54
N ILE A 417 -36.81 1.19 12.37
CA ILE A 417 -36.23 1.93 11.25
C ILE A 417 -37.34 2.15 10.23
N SER A 418 -37.63 3.41 9.91
CA SER A 418 -38.65 3.78 8.90
C SER A 418 -38.11 4.76 7.85
N ASP A 419 -37.16 5.60 8.25
CA ASP A 419 -36.50 6.60 7.42
C ASP A 419 -34.99 6.48 7.63
N ARG A 420 -34.43 7.21 8.60
CA ARG A 420 -33.03 7.24 8.97
C ARG A 420 -32.92 7.16 10.49
N PHE A 421 -32.15 6.21 10.98
CA PHE A 421 -31.94 5.92 12.39
C PHE A 421 -30.46 6.15 12.73
N THR A 422 -30.17 7.28 13.38
CA THR A 422 -28.80 7.71 13.67
C THR A 422 -28.28 7.12 14.97
N ILE A 423 -27.02 6.69 14.94
CA ILE A 423 -26.27 6.11 16.06
C ILE A 423 -24.99 6.93 16.28
N GLY A 424 -24.60 7.16 17.53
CA GLY A 424 -23.36 7.88 17.85
C GLY A 424 -23.26 8.25 19.32
N ARG A 425 -22.32 9.13 19.66
CA ARG A 425 -22.05 9.50 21.07
C ARG A 425 -23.05 10.52 21.63
N SER A 426 -23.59 11.40 20.77
CA SER A 426 -24.36 12.57 21.24
C SER A 426 -25.86 12.27 21.36
N ALA A 427 -26.35 12.13 22.58
CA ALA A 427 -27.78 11.90 22.88
C ALA A 427 -28.74 12.97 22.31
N SER A 428 -28.26 14.19 22.07
CA SER A 428 -29.05 15.28 21.45
C SER A 428 -29.12 15.22 19.92
N LYS A 429 -28.27 14.43 19.26
CA LYS A 429 -28.14 14.36 17.80
C LYS A 429 -28.47 12.98 17.23
N THR A 430 -28.55 11.94 18.06
CA THR A 430 -28.75 10.55 17.62
C THR A 430 -29.99 9.92 18.22
N LYS A 431 -30.58 8.94 17.50
CA LYS A 431 -31.74 8.18 17.99
C LYS A 431 -31.33 7.05 18.94
N LEU A 432 -30.10 6.54 18.79
CA LEU A 432 -29.43 5.65 19.74
C LEU A 432 -28.09 6.27 20.10
N SER A 433 -27.84 6.45 21.40
CA SER A 433 -26.62 7.10 21.88
C SER A 433 -25.87 6.25 22.89
N PHE A 434 -24.54 6.24 22.77
CA PHE A 434 -23.63 5.66 23.75
C PHE A 434 -22.66 6.75 24.23
N PRO A 435 -23.03 7.56 25.23
CA PRO A 435 -22.24 8.72 25.66
C PRO A 435 -20.86 8.36 26.21
N GLU A 436 -20.73 7.17 26.82
CA GLU A 436 -19.51 6.69 27.47
C GLU A 436 -18.47 6.13 26.47
N ASP A 437 -18.87 5.88 25.22
CA ASP A 437 -17.96 5.37 24.18
C ASP A 437 -17.29 6.55 23.46
N THR A 438 -16.07 6.88 23.90
CA THR A 438 -15.31 8.01 23.36
C THR A 438 -14.88 7.81 21.92
N ALA A 439 -14.81 6.55 21.45
CA ALA A 439 -14.49 6.18 20.07
C ALA A 439 -15.65 6.44 19.09
N LEU A 440 -16.86 6.72 19.60
CA LEU A 440 -17.97 7.17 18.76
C LEU A 440 -17.89 8.68 18.50
N SER A 441 -18.14 9.06 17.25
CA SER A 441 -18.37 10.45 16.86
C SER A 441 -19.76 10.90 17.30
N SER A 442 -19.98 12.22 17.37
CA SER A 442 -21.26 12.79 17.85
C SER A 442 -22.48 12.23 17.10
N VAL A 443 -22.38 12.11 15.77
CA VAL A 443 -23.20 11.25 14.91
C VAL A 443 -22.19 10.38 14.17
N HIS A 444 -22.25 9.06 14.36
CA HIS A 444 -21.22 8.14 13.86
C HIS A 444 -21.70 7.42 12.61
N CYS A 445 -22.87 6.80 12.67
CA CYS A 445 -23.47 6.14 11.52
C CYS A 445 -25.00 6.29 11.49
N SER A 446 -25.62 5.93 10.37
CA SER A 446 -27.06 5.86 10.27
C SER A 446 -27.55 4.61 9.53
N LEU A 447 -28.62 4.02 10.06
CA LEU A 447 -29.35 2.92 9.43
C LEU A 447 -30.56 3.47 8.69
N PHE A 448 -30.83 3.01 7.47
CA PHE A 448 -31.98 3.47 6.69
C PHE A 448 -32.48 2.39 5.74
N ILE A 449 -33.72 2.57 5.25
CA ILE A 449 -34.35 1.62 4.34
C ILE A 449 -34.39 2.21 2.94
N ARG A 450 -33.89 1.45 1.97
CA ARG A 450 -34.01 1.75 0.54
C ARG A 450 -34.39 0.47 -0.19
N ASP A 451 -35.40 0.54 -1.07
CA ASP A 451 -35.89 -0.61 -1.84
C ASP A 451 -36.23 -1.85 -0.99
N LYS A 452 -36.80 -1.63 0.20
CA LYS A 452 -37.13 -2.65 1.22
C LYS A 452 -35.93 -3.41 1.81
N LYS A 453 -34.71 -2.95 1.57
CA LYS A 453 -33.47 -3.49 2.13
C LYS A 453 -32.93 -2.53 3.19
N LEU A 454 -32.22 -3.08 4.16
CA LEU A 454 -31.60 -2.32 5.25
C LEU A 454 -30.20 -1.89 4.83
N PHE A 455 -29.88 -0.62 4.99
CA PHE A 455 -28.56 -0.06 4.72
C PHE A 455 -28.00 0.58 5.97
N ILE A 456 -26.66 0.57 6.07
CA ILE A 456 -25.90 1.39 7.00
C ILE A 456 -25.03 2.36 6.21
N LYS A 457 -24.81 3.54 6.76
CA LYS A 457 -23.90 4.54 6.22
C LYS A 457 -23.10 5.17 7.34
N ASP A 458 -21.80 5.31 7.13
CA ASP A 458 -20.94 6.13 7.98
C ASP A 458 -21.23 7.62 7.77
N GLU A 459 -21.32 8.38 8.85
CA GLU A 459 -21.62 9.83 8.83
C GLU A 459 -20.36 10.68 8.98
N ASN A 460 -19.31 10.27 8.27
CA ASN A 460 -17.95 10.83 8.37
C ASN A 460 -17.44 10.77 9.81
N SER A 461 -17.56 9.58 10.40
CA SER A 461 -17.09 9.34 11.75
C SER A 461 -15.56 9.27 11.79
N THR A 462 -14.99 9.61 12.94
CA THR A 462 -13.54 9.69 13.15
C THR A 462 -12.88 8.32 13.06
N ASN A 463 -13.54 7.28 13.58
CA ASN A 463 -13.00 5.92 13.67
C ASN A 463 -13.59 4.97 12.62
N GLY A 464 -14.53 5.45 11.81
CA GLY A 464 -15.20 4.66 10.78
C GLY A 464 -16.23 3.66 11.31
N THR A 465 -17.10 3.23 10.41
CA THR A 465 -18.07 2.14 10.61
C THR A 465 -17.59 0.93 9.82
N PHE A 466 -17.62 -0.26 10.42
CA PHE A 466 -17.23 -1.50 9.75
C PHE A 466 -18.40 -2.48 9.72
N VAL A 467 -18.48 -3.25 8.64
CA VAL A 467 -19.38 -4.39 8.53
C VAL A 467 -18.55 -5.63 8.22
N ASN A 468 -18.71 -6.68 9.04
CA ASN A 468 -17.98 -7.94 8.98
C ASN A 468 -16.45 -7.76 8.94
N GLY A 469 -15.93 -6.82 9.75
CA GLY A 469 -14.50 -6.51 9.85
C GLY A 469 -13.95 -5.64 8.71
N VAL A 470 -14.79 -5.23 7.75
CA VAL A 470 -14.40 -4.39 6.61
C VAL A 470 -15.00 -2.98 6.77
N PRO A 471 -14.22 -1.89 6.69
CA PRO A 471 -14.76 -0.53 6.77
C PRO A 471 -15.65 -0.25 5.56
N ILE A 472 -16.78 0.39 5.80
CA ILE A 472 -17.70 0.75 4.70
C ILE A 472 -17.39 2.16 4.19
N SER A 473 -17.43 2.34 2.87
CA SER A 473 -17.37 3.64 2.22
C SER A 473 -18.73 3.96 1.58
N GLY A 474 -19.39 5.02 2.07
CA GLY A 474 -20.74 5.38 1.63
C GLY A 474 -21.83 4.53 2.27
N GLN A 475 -22.79 4.06 1.48
CA GLN A 475 -23.90 3.22 1.97
C GLN A 475 -23.60 1.74 1.69
N TYR A 476 -23.84 0.89 2.68
CA TYR A 476 -23.63 -0.56 2.61
C TYR A 476 -24.95 -1.29 2.87
N GLU A 477 -25.29 -2.27 2.03
CA GLU A 477 -26.48 -3.11 2.21
C GLU A 477 -26.19 -4.17 3.28
N LEU A 478 -26.95 -4.15 4.37
CA LEU A 478 -26.80 -5.14 5.45
C LEU A 478 -27.57 -6.42 5.15
N ASN A 479 -26.98 -7.55 5.51
CA ASN A 479 -27.60 -8.86 5.58
C ASN A 479 -27.91 -9.26 7.02
N GLN A 480 -28.82 -10.24 7.17
CA GLN A 480 -29.18 -10.75 8.48
C GLN A 480 -27.94 -11.34 9.17
N ASP A 481 -27.77 -11.03 10.45
CA ASP A 481 -26.67 -11.49 11.31
C ASP A 481 -25.28 -10.92 10.95
N ASP A 482 -25.22 -9.93 10.06
CA ASP A 482 -24.01 -9.13 9.84
C ASP A 482 -23.54 -8.51 11.14
N THR A 483 -22.23 -8.34 11.22
CA THR A 483 -21.57 -7.80 12.40
C THR A 483 -21.07 -6.39 12.11
N ILE A 484 -21.44 -5.44 12.95
CA ILE A 484 -21.16 -4.01 12.77
C ILE A 484 -20.24 -3.55 13.89
N LEU A 485 -19.05 -3.06 13.55
CA LEU A 485 -18.16 -2.40 14.50
C LEU A 485 -18.37 -0.89 14.40
N ILE A 486 -18.76 -0.28 15.52
CA ILE A 486 -18.88 1.17 15.67
C ILE A 486 -18.34 1.57 17.03
N GLY A 487 -17.46 2.58 17.05
CA GLY A 487 -16.79 2.99 18.28
C GLY A 487 -15.93 1.87 18.85
N SER A 488 -16.11 1.55 20.13
CA SER A 488 -15.30 0.57 20.86
C SER A 488 -15.87 -0.84 20.80
N TYR A 489 -17.06 -1.05 20.22
CA TYR A 489 -17.81 -2.29 20.35
C TYR A 489 -18.38 -2.82 19.05
N GLU A 490 -18.49 -4.14 19.01
CA GLU A 490 -19.01 -4.90 17.90
C GLU A 490 -20.44 -5.38 18.20
N TYR A 491 -21.34 -5.25 17.22
CA TYR A 491 -22.76 -5.56 17.35
C TYR A 491 -23.22 -6.46 16.21
N ARG A 492 -23.86 -7.58 16.53
CA ARG A 492 -24.60 -8.37 15.55
C ARG A 492 -25.95 -7.73 15.28
N ILE A 493 -26.28 -7.48 14.01
CA ILE A 493 -27.58 -6.93 13.64
C ILE A 493 -28.53 -8.03 13.13
N SER A 494 -29.77 -8.01 13.59
CA SER A 494 -30.85 -8.89 13.10
C SER A 494 -32.17 -8.14 13.02
N TRP A 495 -33.07 -8.52 12.10
CA TRP A 495 -34.37 -7.87 12.00
C TRP A 495 -35.52 -8.79 11.55
N LYS A 496 -36.75 -8.28 11.67
CA LYS A 496 -38.00 -8.91 11.21
C LYS A 496 -38.88 -7.94 10.44
#